data_AF-A0A022M682-F1
#
_entry.id   AF-A0A022M682-F1
#
_cell.length_a   1.000
_cell.length_b   1.000
_cell.length_c   1.000
_cell.angle_alpha   90.00
_cell.angle_beta   90.00
_cell.angle_gamma   90.00
#
_symmetry.space_group_name_H-M   'P 1'
#
loop_
_entity.id
_entity.type
_entity.pdbx_description
1 polymer ?
#
loop_
_entity_poly.entity_id
_entity_poly.type
_entity_poly.pdbx_seq_one_letter_code
_entity_poly.pdbx_strand_id
1 'polypeptide(L)'
;MAGKRKDPGQRRAREAMRRVAAAERIGPRPKRTPRQRKLVLYALKPPGAFYREWDRLAVPQGMAGVSPLKAVETQFGADSGVVDTMKTMMRYSDIYGVQIPTAAATHLDTLARLSGMAAELASDNGITEDEAVEQLHILHAAGFLLIDDDGSVWLTVPPGTPESAPDGGWTFMEKRLDASQEVGTGRRQ
;
A
#
# COMPACT_ATOMS: atom_id res chain seq x y z
N MET A 1 -8.97 29.03 -50.53
CA MET A 1 -9.99 28.36 -49.69
C MET A 1 -9.54 28.44 -48.23
N ALA A 2 -9.91 29.50 -47.50
CA ALA A 2 -9.46 29.72 -46.12
C ALA A 2 -10.64 29.57 -45.14
N GLY A 3 -10.57 28.57 -44.26
CA GLY A 3 -11.62 28.27 -43.29
C GLY A 3 -11.73 29.35 -42.20
N LYS A 4 -12.91 29.94 -42.04
CA LYS A 4 -13.23 30.93 -40.99
C LYS A 4 -13.00 30.31 -39.61
N ARG A 5 -11.97 30.78 -38.88
CA ARG A 5 -11.71 30.45 -37.47
C ARG A 5 -12.91 30.89 -36.64
N LYS A 6 -13.62 29.93 -36.03
CA LYS A 6 -14.71 30.19 -35.08
C LYS A 6 -14.16 30.90 -33.85
N ASP A 7 -14.73 32.06 -33.54
CA ASP A 7 -14.36 32.92 -32.43
C ASP A 7 -14.45 32.17 -31.07
N PRO A 8 -13.33 32.02 -30.34
CA PRO A 8 -13.29 31.33 -29.06
C PRO A 8 -14.13 32.04 -27.97
N GLY A 9 -14.37 33.35 -28.08
CA GLY A 9 -15.23 34.11 -27.17
C GLY A 9 -16.68 33.66 -27.24
N GLN A 10 -17.22 33.47 -28.44
CA GLN A 10 -18.59 33.00 -28.64
C GLN A 10 -18.80 31.56 -28.13
N ARG A 11 -17.76 30.72 -28.23
CA ARG A 11 -17.81 29.34 -27.71
C ARG A 11 -17.89 29.33 -26.19
N ARG A 12 -17.08 30.15 -25.50
CA ARG A 12 -17.11 30.27 -24.04
C ARG A 12 -18.44 30.85 -23.54
N ALA A 13 -18.98 31.86 -24.22
CA ALA A 13 -20.27 32.46 -23.87
C ALA A 13 -21.42 31.44 -23.95
N ARG A 14 -21.48 30.63 -25.01
CA ARG A 14 -22.48 29.57 -25.16
C ARG A 14 -22.33 28.47 -24.11
N GLU A 15 -21.11 28.11 -23.74
CA GLU A 15 -20.85 27.12 -22.70
C GLU A 15 -21.21 27.64 -21.30
N ALA A 16 -20.94 28.92 -21.02
CA ALA A 16 -21.36 29.59 -19.79
C ALA A 16 -22.90 29.64 -19.67
N MET A 17 -23.61 30.04 -20.72
CA MET A 17 -25.08 30.04 -20.73
C MET A 17 -25.67 28.64 -20.53
N ARG A 18 -25.07 27.60 -21.14
CA ARG A 18 -25.49 26.22 -20.93
C ARG A 18 -25.29 25.75 -19.48
N ARG A 19 -24.21 26.19 -18.83
CA ARG A 19 -23.95 25.86 -17.41
C ARG A 19 -24.90 26.58 -16.46
N VAL A 20 -25.28 27.83 -16.77
CA VAL A 20 -26.26 28.59 -15.99
C VAL A 20 -27.65 27.96 -16.11
N ALA A 21 -28.12 27.68 -17.33
CA ALA A 21 -29.40 27.03 -17.56
C ALA A 21 -29.47 25.61 -16.95
N ALA A 22 -28.37 24.87 -16.93
CA ALA A 22 -28.28 23.58 -16.26
C ALA A 22 -28.29 23.71 -14.73
N ALA A 23 -27.69 24.77 -14.17
CA ALA A 23 -27.70 25.04 -12.74
C ALA A 23 -29.10 25.43 -12.23
N GLU A 24 -29.86 26.20 -13.02
CA GLU A 24 -31.25 26.56 -12.72
C GLU A 24 -32.18 25.33 -12.71
N ARG A 25 -31.95 24.34 -13.57
CA ARG A 25 -32.80 23.15 -13.67
C ARG A 25 -32.52 22.08 -12.60
N ILE A 26 -31.30 22.02 -12.07
CA ILE A 26 -30.85 20.92 -11.19
C ILE A 26 -30.89 21.31 -9.69
N GLY A 27 -30.98 22.61 -9.38
CA GLY A 27 -30.89 23.11 -8.01
C GLY A 27 -29.45 23.14 -7.49
N PRO A 28 -29.23 23.63 -6.25
CA PRO A 28 -27.89 23.79 -5.69
C PRO A 28 -27.17 22.45 -5.67
N ARG A 29 -25.95 22.43 -6.22
CA ARG A 29 -25.11 21.22 -6.21
C ARG A 29 -24.99 20.72 -4.77
N PRO A 30 -25.27 19.44 -4.50
CA PRO A 30 -25.06 18.90 -3.17
C PRO A 30 -23.63 19.17 -2.74
N LYS A 31 -23.45 19.67 -1.51
CA LYS A 31 -22.12 19.86 -0.91
C LYS A 31 -21.37 18.54 -1.08
N ARG A 32 -20.30 18.55 -1.90
CA ARG A 32 -19.42 17.40 -2.04
C ARG A 32 -18.98 17.01 -0.63
N THR A 33 -19.43 15.86 -0.16
CA THR A 33 -18.84 15.24 1.03
C THR A 33 -17.34 15.13 0.79
N PRO A 34 -16.49 15.53 1.75
CA PRO A 34 -15.05 15.35 1.62
C PRO A 34 -14.78 13.89 1.28
N ARG A 35 -14.15 13.65 0.13
CA ARG A 35 -13.74 12.30 -0.24
C ARG A 35 -12.79 11.83 0.86
N GLN A 36 -13.16 10.79 1.61
CA GLN A 36 -12.25 10.17 2.56
C GLN A 36 -11.00 9.76 1.77
N ARG A 37 -9.89 10.45 2.03
CA ARG A 37 -8.61 10.06 1.48
C ARG A 37 -8.26 8.78 2.22
N LYS A 38 -8.17 7.65 1.52
CA LYS A 38 -7.55 6.45 2.11
C LYS A 38 -6.14 6.85 2.53
N LEU A 39 -5.91 6.94 3.83
CA LEU A 39 -4.59 7.20 4.38
C LEU A 39 -3.77 5.93 4.17
N VAL A 40 -2.63 6.07 3.48
CA VAL A 40 -1.66 4.99 3.30
C VAL A 40 -0.83 4.83 4.57
N LEU A 41 -0.34 3.63 4.87
CA LEU A 41 0.43 3.35 6.09
C LEU A 41 1.52 4.39 6.36
N TYR A 42 2.29 4.79 5.34
CA TYR A 42 3.31 5.82 5.45
C TYR A 42 2.79 7.14 6.07
N ALA A 43 1.59 7.58 5.69
CA ALA A 43 0.99 8.81 6.19
C ALA A 43 0.51 8.69 7.64
N LEU A 44 0.26 7.47 8.11
CA LEU A 44 -0.17 7.18 9.48
C LEU A 44 0.99 7.17 10.49
N LYS A 45 2.24 7.21 10.01
CA LYS A 45 3.45 7.19 10.85
C LYS A 45 3.40 6.07 11.90
N PRO A 46 3.37 4.80 11.45
CA PRO A 46 3.37 3.67 12.38
C PRO A 46 4.59 3.72 13.31
N PRO A 47 4.40 3.36 14.60
CA PRO A 47 5.50 3.26 15.55
C PRO A 47 6.37 2.04 15.23
N GLY A 48 7.62 2.08 15.67
CA GLY A 48 8.54 0.94 15.59
C GLY A 48 9.70 1.13 14.60
N ALA A 49 10.76 0.36 14.82
CA ALA A 49 12.01 0.34 14.09
C ALA A 49 11.80 -0.10 12.64
N PHE A 50 10.89 -1.05 12.41
CA PHE A 50 10.53 -1.57 11.08
C PHE A 50 9.95 -0.52 10.13
N TYR A 51 9.54 0.64 10.65
CA TYR A 51 8.94 1.73 9.89
C TYR A 51 9.76 3.01 9.87
N ARG A 52 11.03 2.95 10.29
CA ARG A 52 11.94 4.11 10.20
C ARG A 52 12.37 4.38 8.76
N GLU A 53 12.52 3.32 7.98
CA GLU A 53 13.00 3.38 6.60
C GLU A 53 11.88 2.98 5.65
N TRP A 54 11.80 3.71 4.53
CA TRP A 54 10.79 3.52 3.50
C TRP A 54 11.48 3.57 2.15
N ASP A 55 11.43 2.46 1.45
CA ASP A 55 12.01 2.35 0.11
C ASP A 55 11.02 2.83 -0.94
N ARG A 56 11.60 3.19 -2.09
CA ARG A 56 10.86 3.49 -3.30
C ARG A 56 11.36 2.58 -4.39
N LEU A 57 10.44 2.06 -5.18
CA LEU A 57 10.82 1.39 -6.42
C LEU A 57 11.45 2.41 -7.37
N ALA A 58 12.78 2.44 -7.42
CA ALA A 58 13.52 3.31 -8.31
C ALA A 58 13.51 2.70 -9.72
N VAL A 59 12.66 3.24 -10.59
CA VAL A 59 12.78 2.96 -12.02
C VAL A 59 13.99 3.74 -12.56
N PRO A 60 15.01 3.07 -13.14
CA PRO A 60 16.20 3.76 -13.63
C PRO A 60 15.84 4.88 -14.63
N GLN A 61 16.41 6.07 -14.43
CA GLN A 61 16.22 7.20 -15.35
C GLN A 61 16.66 6.80 -16.76
N GLY A 62 15.81 7.02 -17.76
CA GLY A 62 16.06 6.63 -19.16
C GLY A 62 15.34 5.37 -19.62
N MET A 63 14.67 4.62 -18.72
CA MET A 63 13.82 3.46 -19.05
C MET A 63 12.37 3.86 -19.38
N ALA A 64 12.15 5.08 -19.88
CA ALA A 64 10.81 5.53 -20.27
C ALA A 64 10.29 4.67 -21.43
N GLY A 65 9.33 3.78 -21.15
CA GLY A 65 8.72 2.89 -22.15
C GLY A 65 9.20 1.44 -22.13
N VAL A 66 10.15 1.06 -21.28
CA VAL A 66 10.54 -0.34 -21.05
C VAL A 66 10.10 -0.76 -19.64
N SER A 67 9.49 -1.93 -19.52
CA SER A 67 9.13 -2.50 -18.21
C SER A 67 10.40 -2.61 -17.34
N PRO A 68 10.42 -2.08 -16.10
CA PRO A 68 11.57 -2.19 -15.19
C PRO A 68 12.03 -3.63 -15.00
N LEU A 69 11.09 -4.57 -14.97
CA LEU A 69 11.38 -6.00 -14.89
C LEU A 69 12.17 -6.49 -16.10
N LYS A 70 11.73 -6.16 -17.32
CA LYS A 70 12.39 -6.57 -18.56
C LYS A 70 13.83 -6.03 -18.65
N ALA A 71 14.05 -4.82 -18.15
CA ALA A 71 15.39 -4.25 -18.06
C ALA A 71 16.32 -5.05 -17.13
N VAL A 72 15.81 -5.42 -15.95
CA VAL A 72 16.56 -6.23 -14.97
C VAL A 72 16.81 -7.64 -15.53
N GLU A 73 15.82 -8.27 -16.15
CA GLU A 73 15.96 -9.57 -16.83
C GLU A 73 17.04 -9.51 -17.92
N THR A 74 17.08 -8.44 -18.71
CA THR A 74 18.09 -8.26 -19.77
C THR A 74 19.49 -8.14 -19.20
N GLN A 75 19.64 -7.46 -18.06
CA GLN A 75 20.95 -7.17 -17.45
C GLN A 75 21.49 -8.32 -16.60
N PHE A 76 20.63 -8.99 -15.83
CA PHE A 76 21.04 -9.98 -14.83
C PHE A 76 20.63 -11.41 -15.17
N GLY A 77 19.80 -11.61 -16.21
CA GLY A 77 19.21 -12.90 -16.56
C GLY A 77 17.86 -13.12 -15.85
N ALA A 78 16.94 -13.78 -16.55
CA ALA A 78 15.56 -13.98 -16.10
C ALA A 78 15.43 -14.79 -14.79
N ASP A 79 16.38 -15.70 -14.55
CA ASP A 79 16.38 -16.59 -13.37
C ASP A 79 17.29 -16.08 -12.24
N SER A 80 17.71 -14.81 -12.30
CA SER A 80 18.55 -14.22 -11.25
C SER A 80 17.72 -13.83 -10.02
N GLY A 81 18.28 -14.00 -8.82
CA GLY A 81 17.62 -13.52 -7.58
C GLY A 81 17.36 -12.00 -7.57
N VAL A 82 18.05 -11.23 -8.42
CA VAL A 82 17.78 -9.80 -8.63
C VAL A 82 16.43 -9.58 -9.31
N VAL A 83 16.07 -10.43 -10.29
CA VAL A 83 14.76 -10.42 -10.94
C VAL A 83 13.66 -10.76 -9.94
N ASP A 84 13.87 -11.75 -9.08
CA ASP A 84 12.89 -12.11 -8.05
C ASP A 84 12.71 -10.98 -7.02
N THR A 85 13.80 -10.34 -6.62
CA THR A 85 13.75 -9.14 -5.76
C THR A 85 12.96 -8.02 -6.43
N MET A 86 13.18 -7.77 -7.73
CA MET A 86 12.43 -6.76 -8.48
C MET A 86 10.94 -7.10 -8.55
N LYS A 87 10.57 -8.36 -8.81
CA LYS A 87 9.17 -8.82 -8.79
C LYS A 87 8.53 -8.59 -7.42
N THR A 88 9.22 -8.92 -6.34
CA THR A 88 8.76 -8.68 -4.97
C THR A 88 8.55 -7.19 -4.69
N MET A 89 9.51 -6.34 -5.06
CA MET A 89 9.38 -4.89 -4.86
C MET A 89 8.24 -4.28 -5.70
N MET A 90 8.01 -4.78 -6.92
CA MET A 90 6.85 -4.39 -7.72
C MET A 90 5.54 -4.80 -7.05
N ARG A 91 5.44 -6.04 -6.57
CA ARG A 91 4.29 -6.54 -5.79
C ARG A 91 4.02 -5.67 -4.57
N TYR A 92 5.04 -5.34 -3.79
CA TYR A 92 4.89 -4.42 -2.66
C TYR A 92 4.47 -3.03 -3.09
N SER A 93 4.96 -2.51 -4.22
CA SER A 93 4.53 -1.20 -4.72
C SER A 93 3.05 -1.15 -5.07
N ASP A 94 2.46 -2.26 -5.53
CA ASP A 94 1.03 -2.34 -5.80
C ASP A 94 0.18 -2.28 -4.52
N ILE A 95 0.71 -2.79 -3.40
CA ILE A 95 0.01 -2.85 -2.12
C ILE A 95 0.23 -1.57 -1.29
N TYR A 96 1.49 -1.16 -1.09
CA TYR A 96 1.88 -0.04 -0.22
C TYR A 96 1.93 1.31 -0.97
N GLY A 97 1.90 1.27 -2.31
CA GLY A 97 2.11 2.44 -3.14
C GLY A 97 3.58 2.83 -3.24
N VAL A 98 3.84 4.13 -3.28
CA VAL A 98 5.18 4.67 -3.57
C VAL A 98 6.19 4.44 -2.42
N GLN A 99 5.71 4.43 -1.18
CA GLN A 99 6.54 4.31 0.02
C GLN A 99 6.33 2.91 0.60
N ILE A 100 7.35 2.06 0.47
CA ILE A 100 7.29 0.65 0.85
C ILE A 100 8.07 0.46 2.16
N PRO A 101 7.47 -0.11 3.22
CA PRO A 101 8.19 -0.44 4.44
C PRO A 101 8.87 -1.80 4.25
N THR A 102 9.92 -1.88 3.43
CA THR A 102 10.49 -3.16 2.98
C THR A 102 10.87 -4.09 4.12
N ALA A 103 11.50 -3.56 5.18
CA ALA A 103 11.85 -4.34 6.37
C ALA A 103 10.61 -4.99 7.00
N ALA A 104 9.54 -4.22 7.23
CA ALA A 104 8.29 -4.73 7.76
C ALA A 104 7.63 -5.73 6.80
N ALA A 105 7.57 -5.41 5.51
CA ALA A 105 6.93 -6.25 4.51
C ALA A 105 7.64 -7.61 4.36
N THR A 106 8.96 -7.64 4.28
CA THR A 106 9.73 -8.89 4.21
C THR A 106 9.58 -9.72 5.49
N HIS A 107 9.58 -9.06 6.65
CA HIS A 107 9.35 -9.74 7.93
C HIS A 107 7.95 -10.37 8.00
N LEU A 108 6.92 -9.64 7.56
CA LEU A 108 5.55 -10.15 7.50
C LEU A 108 5.40 -11.35 6.55
N ASP A 109 6.01 -11.31 5.36
CA ASP A 109 5.96 -12.43 4.40
C ASP A 109 6.59 -13.69 5.01
N THR A 110 7.75 -13.54 5.67
CA THR A 110 8.46 -14.61 6.37
C THR A 110 7.60 -15.20 7.50
N LEU A 111 7.08 -14.34 8.37
CA LEU A 111 6.30 -14.77 9.52
C LEU A 111 4.98 -15.42 9.11
N ALA A 112 4.27 -14.84 8.15
CA ALA A 112 2.99 -15.35 7.69
C ALA A 112 3.08 -16.81 7.23
N ARG A 113 4.18 -17.16 6.55
CA ARG A 113 4.44 -18.52 6.06
C ARG A 113 4.98 -19.44 7.14
N LEU A 114 6.03 -19.03 7.86
CA LEU A 114 6.71 -19.89 8.82
C LEU A 114 5.88 -20.22 10.06
N SER A 115 4.99 -19.31 10.47
CA SER A 115 4.10 -19.54 11.61
C SER A 115 2.86 -20.36 11.29
N GLY A 116 2.56 -20.58 10.01
CA GLY A 116 1.28 -21.15 9.57
C GLY A 116 0.11 -20.16 9.56
N MET A 117 0.32 -18.88 9.92
CA MET A 117 -0.75 -17.86 9.90
C MET A 117 -1.41 -17.73 8.51
N ALA A 118 -0.63 -17.77 7.43
CA ALA A 118 -1.16 -17.75 6.08
C ALA A 118 -1.97 -19.01 5.76
N ALA A 119 -1.51 -20.18 6.20
CA ALA A 119 -2.21 -21.46 6.00
C ALA A 119 -3.53 -21.53 6.78
N GLU A 120 -3.55 -21.03 8.01
CA GLU A 120 -4.77 -20.91 8.83
C GLU A 120 -5.77 -19.97 8.16
N LEU A 121 -5.34 -18.76 7.80
CA LEU A 121 -6.19 -17.77 7.14
C LEU A 121 -6.72 -18.29 5.79
N ALA A 122 -5.87 -19.00 5.04
CA ALA A 122 -6.24 -19.65 3.79
C ALA A 122 -7.35 -20.68 3.98
N SER A 123 -7.17 -21.59 4.96
CA SER A 123 -8.16 -22.61 5.33
C SER A 123 -9.49 -21.98 5.76
N ASP A 124 -9.45 -20.98 6.64
CA ASP A 124 -10.64 -20.35 7.20
C ASP A 124 -11.48 -19.60 6.15
N ASN A 125 -10.82 -19.06 5.12
CA ASN A 125 -11.47 -18.26 4.09
C ASN A 125 -11.66 -19.02 2.75
N GLY A 126 -11.17 -20.26 2.65
CA GLY A 126 -11.23 -21.04 1.42
C GLY A 126 -10.43 -20.43 0.27
N ILE A 127 -9.29 -19.80 0.57
CA ILE A 127 -8.37 -19.18 -0.40
C ILE A 127 -7.02 -19.89 -0.38
N THR A 128 -6.14 -19.54 -1.33
CA THR A 128 -4.77 -20.04 -1.33
C THR A 128 -3.91 -19.34 -0.28
N GLU A 129 -2.80 -19.97 0.13
CA GLU A 129 -1.83 -19.33 1.04
C GLU A 129 -1.25 -18.02 0.48
N ASP A 130 -1.02 -17.94 -0.83
CA ASP A 130 -0.52 -16.72 -1.45
C ASP A 130 -1.54 -15.58 -1.42
N GLU A 131 -2.82 -15.88 -1.63
CA GLU A 131 -3.91 -14.90 -1.45
C GLU A 131 -4.04 -14.47 0.01
N ALA A 132 -3.86 -15.41 0.96
CA ALA A 132 -3.85 -15.09 2.39
C ALA A 132 -2.69 -14.17 2.77
N VAL A 133 -1.48 -14.41 2.26
CA VAL A 133 -0.32 -13.52 2.44
C VAL A 133 -0.60 -12.14 1.85
N GLU A 134 -1.22 -12.06 0.67
CA GLU A 134 -1.61 -10.78 0.08
C GLU A 134 -2.62 -10.03 0.96
N GLN A 135 -3.63 -10.71 1.52
CA GLN A 135 -4.58 -10.10 2.45
C GLN A 135 -3.90 -9.56 3.72
N LEU A 136 -2.94 -10.30 4.29
CA LEU A 136 -2.17 -9.82 5.44
C LEU A 136 -1.40 -8.55 5.10
N HIS A 137 -0.79 -8.47 3.91
CA HIS A 137 -0.14 -7.25 3.45
C HIS A 137 -1.12 -6.09 3.21
N ILE A 138 -2.33 -6.36 2.74
CA ILE A 138 -3.37 -5.33 2.58
C ILE A 138 -3.79 -4.77 3.95
N LEU A 139 -4.00 -5.65 4.94
CA LEU A 139 -4.30 -5.24 6.32
C LEU A 139 -3.15 -4.42 6.92
N HIS A 140 -1.91 -4.85 6.71
CA HIS A 140 -0.72 -4.12 7.12
C HIS A 140 -0.62 -2.74 6.45
N ALA A 141 -0.81 -2.66 5.13
CA ALA A 141 -0.82 -1.39 4.39
C ALA A 141 -1.94 -0.42 4.79
N ALA A 142 -3.02 -0.94 5.36
CA ALA A 142 -4.13 -0.16 5.92
C ALA A 142 -3.91 0.23 7.40
N GLY A 143 -2.87 -0.29 8.06
CA GLY A 143 -2.59 -0.06 9.47
C GLY A 143 -3.47 -0.86 10.43
N PHE A 144 -4.06 -1.97 9.98
CA PHE A 144 -4.78 -2.91 10.86
C PHE A 144 -3.90 -4.03 11.38
N LEU A 145 -2.70 -4.16 10.81
CA LEU A 145 -1.67 -5.07 11.25
C LEU A 145 -0.37 -4.26 11.35
N LEU A 146 0.36 -4.37 12.45
CA LEU A 146 1.70 -3.78 12.61
C LEU A 146 2.69 -4.80 13.16
N ILE A 147 3.97 -4.56 12.92
CA ILE A 147 5.11 -5.31 13.46
C ILE A 147 5.76 -4.45 14.53
N ASP A 148 5.85 -4.96 15.75
CA ASP A 148 6.49 -4.26 16.86
C ASP A 148 8.03 -4.46 16.84
N ASP A 149 8.76 -3.73 17.69
CA ASP A 149 10.23 -3.72 17.75
C ASP A 149 10.83 -5.09 18.10
N ASP A 150 10.08 -5.93 18.82
CA ASP A 150 10.47 -7.30 19.12
C ASP A 150 10.27 -8.25 17.93
N GLY A 151 9.63 -7.78 16.84
CA GLY A 151 9.29 -8.58 15.66
C GLY A 151 7.96 -9.31 15.77
N SER A 152 7.16 -9.07 16.82
CA SER A 152 5.81 -9.60 16.95
C SER A 152 4.81 -8.89 16.05
N VAL A 153 3.73 -9.58 15.70
CA VAL A 153 2.66 -9.06 14.84
C VAL A 153 1.42 -8.75 15.67
N TRP A 154 0.90 -7.54 15.53
CA TRP A 154 -0.24 -7.03 16.30
C TRP A 154 -1.38 -6.60 15.39
N LEU A 155 -2.61 -6.92 15.79
CA LEU A 155 -3.80 -6.23 15.29
C LEU A 155 -3.89 -4.85 15.94
N THR A 156 -4.16 -3.85 15.10
CA THR A 156 -4.15 -2.46 15.50
C THR A 156 -5.37 -1.70 14.99
N VAL A 157 -5.69 -0.60 15.67
CA VAL A 157 -6.58 0.44 15.15
C VAL A 157 -5.73 1.66 14.80
N PRO A 158 -5.73 2.10 13.52
CA PRO A 158 -4.92 3.22 13.10
C PRO A 158 -5.50 4.56 13.60
N PRO A 159 -4.65 5.59 13.78
CA PRO A 159 -5.07 6.96 14.09
C PRO A 159 -6.17 7.50 13.16
N GLY A 160 -7.10 8.26 13.72
CA GLY A 160 -8.13 8.96 12.93
C GLY A 160 -9.33 8.11 12.53
N THR A 161 -9.46 6.90 13.08
CA THR A 161 -10.69 6.10 13.06
C THR A 161 -11.54 6.38 14.31
N PRO A 162 -12.86 6.10 14.29
CA PRO A 162 -13.71 6.27 15.46
C PRO A 162 -13.26 5.49 16.70
N GLU A 163 -12.58 4.36 16.49
CA GLU A 163 -12.11 3.44 17.53
C GLU A 163 -10.64 3.67 17.95
N SER A 164 -9.99 4.71 17.41
CA SER A 164 -8.62 5.08 17.80
C SER A 164 -8.54 5.54 19.26
N ALA A 165 -7.32 5.52 19.82
CA ALA A 165 -7.10 5.91 21.21
C ALA A 165 -7.59 7.36 21.46
N PRO A 166 -7.98 7.72 22.71
CA PRO A 166 -8.54 9.04 23.02
C PRO A 166 -7.63 10.23 22.65
N ASP A 167 -6.31 9.99 22.58
CA ASP A 167 -5.30 10.95 22.17
C ASP A 167 -5.09 11.00 20.64
N GLY A 168 -5.85 10.21 19.88
CA GLY A 168 -5.71 10.03 18.45
C GLY A 168 -4.52 9.16 18.04
N GLY A 169 -3.90 8.44 18.98
CA GLY A 169 -2.78 7.55 18.75
C GLY A 169 -3.16 6.18 18.17
N TRP A 170 -2.15 5.34 17.99
CA TRP A 170 -2.32 3.94 17.62
C TRP A 170 -2.85 3.13 18.80
N THR A 171 -3.85 2.27 18.55
CA THR A 171 -4.33 1.31 19.55
C THR A 171 -3.86 -0.09 19.17
N PHE A 172 -3.17 -0.78 20.08
CA PHE A 172 -2.79 -2.19 19.94
C PHE A 172 -3.85 -3.05 20.62
N MET A 173 -4.45 -3.97 19.86
CA MET A 173 -5.60 -4.77 20.32
C MET A 173 -5.19 -6.18 20.76
N GLU A 174 -4.62 -6.94 19.82
CA GLU A 174 -4.36 -8.36 20.00
C GLU A 174 -3.01 -8.71 19.36
N LYS A 175 -2.18 -9.44 20.10
CA LYS A 175 -0.94 -10.01 19.58
C LYS A 175 -1.28 -11.27 18.79
N ARG A 176 -1.08 -11.25 17.47
CA ARG A 176 -1.37 -12.37 16.55
C ARG A 176 -0.23 -13.35 16.44
N LEU A 177 0.99 -12.85 16.62
CA LEU A 177 2.18 -13.68 16.57
C LEU A 177 3.24 -13.15 17.52
N ASP A 178 3.87 -14.05 18.27
CA ASP A 178 5.13 -13.74 18.93
C ASP A 178 6.27 -13.62 17.91
N ALA A 179 7.31 -12.88 18.30
CA ALA A 179 8.57 -12.90 17.58
C ALA A 179 9.05 -14.35 17.42
N SER A 180 9.50 -14.74 16.22
CA SER A 180 10.17 -16.03 16.06
C SER A 180 11.33 -16.10 17.03
N GLN A 181 11.24 -16.96 18.05
CA GLN A 181 12.39 -17.25 18.89
C GLN A 181 13.40 -17.95 17.99
N GLU A 182 14.50 -17.27 17.66
CA GLU A 182 15.69 -18.00 17.28
C GLU A 182 15.94 -19.02 18.40
N VAL A 183 15.82 -20.30 18.06
CA VAL A 183 16.21 -21.40 18.92
C VAL A 183 17.65 -21.10 19.33
N GLY A 184 17.83 -20.68 20.58
CA GLY A 184 19.12 -20.36 21.15
C GLY A 184 20.07 -21.50 20.81
N THR A 185 21.02 -21.21 19.93
CA THR A 185 22.09 -22.12 19.62
C THR A 185 22.84 -22.34 20.93
N GLY A 186 22.63 -23.50 21.52
CA GLY A 186 23.44 -23.98 22.61
C GLY A 186 24.91 -23.88 22.23
N ARG A 187 25.64 -22.99 22.91
CA ARG A 187 27.06 -23.18 23.13
C ARG A 187 27.26 -23.48 24.60
N ARG A 188 27.39 -24.79 24.86
CA ARG A 188 28.23 -25.31 25.93
C ARG A 188 29.60 -24.63 25.84
N GLN A 189 30.07 -24.07 26.95
CA GLN A 189 31.40 -24.35 27.44
C GLN A 189 31.26 -24.74 28.91
#